data_AF-A0A227J9A5-F1
#
_entry.id   AF-A0A227J9A5-F1
#
_cell.length_a   1.000
_cell.length_b   1.000
_cell.length_c   1.000
_cell.angle_alpha   90.00
_cell.angle_beta   90.00
_cell.angle_gamma   90.00
#
_symmetry.space_group_name_H-M   'P 1'
#
loop_
_entity.id
_entity.type
_entity.pdbx_description
1 polymer ?
#
loop_
_entity_poly.entity_id
_entity_poly.type
_entity_poly.pdbx_seq_one_letter_code
_entity_poly.pdbx_strand_id
1 'polypeptide(L)'
;EQAGDGVFTVQLPIEVEPGKYRARITSGNGVFLRAQEQVILVYPNPVSRTFIQSRSPEKPHQLVVSGEQGMIAPGSIAVNVEQNAPDGFITYSQGQVSQDGMKTTLNLDNDPVLGKYSWRGEIFATDFATQRAL
;
A
#
# COMPACT_ATOMS: atom_id res chain seq x y z
N GLU A 1 -11.52 -9.44 23.89
CA GLU A 1 -12.36 -9.09 25.05
C GLU A 1 -12.01 -10.02 26.20
N GLN A 2 -11.69 -9.47 27.37
CA GLN A 2 -11.49 -10.24 28.59
C GLN A 2 -12.63 -9.88 29.55
N ALA A 3 -13.46 -10.85 29.93
CA ALA A 3 -14.63 -10.56 30.76
C ALA A 3 -14.20 -10.00 32.14
N GLY A 4 -14.78 -8.86 32.53
CA GLY A 4 -14.63 -8.28 33.86
C GLY A 4 -13.53 -7.23 34.04
N ASP A 5 -12.82 -6.82 32.99
CA ASP A 5 -11.79 -5.76 33.07
C ASP A 5 -12.35 -4.32 33.00
N GLY A 6 -13.63 -4.17 32.63
CA GLY A 6 -14.28 -2.87 32.46
C GLY A 6 -13.82 -2.09 31.22
N VAL A 7 -13.07 -2.71 30.32
CA VAL A 7 -12.56 -2.12 29.08
C VAL A 7 -13.42 -2.57 27.90
N PHE A 8 -14.09 -1.61 27.27
CA PHE A 8 -14.82 -1.88 26.02
C PHE A 8 -13.87 -1.75 24.83
N THR A 9 -13.34 -2.88 24.35
CA THR A 9 -12.53 -2.92 23.13
C THR A 9 -13.43 -3.22 21.93
N VAL A 10 -13.42 -2.36 20.92
CA VAL A 10 -14.10 -2.61 19.64
C VAL A 10 -13.12 -2.50 18.50
N GLN A 11 -13.15 -3.46 17.58
CA GLN A 11 -12.43 -3.37 16.31
C GLN A 11 -13.40 -2.84 15.25
N LEU A 12 -13.10 -1.68 14.69
CA LEU A 12 -13.88 -1.08 13.61
C LEU A 12 -13.12 -1.26 12.30
N PRO A 13 -13.52 -2.19 11.43
CA PRO A 13 -12.95 -2.29 10.09
C PRO A 13 -13.45 -1.11 9.27
N ILE A 14 -12.64 -0.06 9.18
CA ILE A 14 -12.93 1.14 8.38
C ILE A 14 -11.88 1.27 7.28
N GLU A 15 -12.35 1.51 6.06
CA GLU A 15 -11.51 1.87 4.92
C GLU A 15 -11.79 3.34 4.62
N VAL A 16 -10.79 4.19 4.87
CA VAL A 16 -10.91 5.64 4.72
C VAL A 16 -9.65 6.19 4.05
N GLU A 17 -9.84 7.24 3.27
CA GLU A 17 -8.74 7.97 2.65
C GLU A 17 -7.80 8.58 3.72
N PRO A 18 -6.56 8.92 3.35
CA PRO A 18 -5.65 9.64 4.23
C PRO A 18 -6.22 10.98 4.67
N GLY A 19 -6.12 11.30 5.96
CA GLY A 19 -6.70 12.52 6.50
C GLY A 19 -6.74 12.59 8.01
N LYS A 20 -7.28 13.71 8.49
CA LYS A 20 -7.53 13.96 9.91
C LYS A 20 -9.00 13.68 10.22
N TYR A 21 -9.24 12.65 11.02
CA TYR A 21 -10.56 12.19 11.41
C TYR A 21 -10.83 12.49 12.88
N ARG A 22 -12.12 12.54 13.21
CA ARG A 22 -12.61 12.60 14.59
C ARG A 22 -13.46 11.37 14.84
N ALA A 23 -12.96 10.44 15.64
CA ALA A 23 -13.76 9.35 16.16
C ALA A 23 -14.55 9.85 17.36
N ARG A 24 -15.86 9.62 17.38
CA ARG A 24 -16.74 9.94 18.50
C ARG A 24 -17.48 8.68 18.91
N ILE A 25 -17.18 8.16 20.09
CA ILE A 25 -17.83 6.99 20.66
C ILE A 25 -18.85 7.51 21.67
N THR A 26 -20.13 7.26 21.43
CA THR A 26 -21.21 7.67 22.34
C THR A 26 -21.85 6.43 22.95
N SER A 27 -21.87 6.36 24.27
CA SER A 27 -22.55 5.32 25.03
C SER A 27 -23.67 5.96 25.85
N GLY A 28 -24.84 5.33 25.84
CA GLY A 28 -25.98 5.80 26.62
C GLY A 28 -27.02 4.72 26.88
N ASN A 29 -27.71 4.85 28.01
CA ASN A 29 -28.76 3.94 28.47
C ASN A 29 -30.12 4.65 28.62
N GLY A 30 -30.34 5.74 27.88
CA GLY A 30 -31.58 6.53 27.90
C GLY A 30 -31.66 7.60 28.99
N VAL A 31 -30.79 7.56 30.02
CA VAL A 31 -30.73 8.56 31.10
C VAL A 31 -29.38 9.26 31.17
N PHE A 32 -28.29 8.53 30.89
CA PHE A 32 -26.94 9.10 30.80
C PHE A 32 -26.40 8.98 29.39
N LEU A 33 -25.74 10.04 28.93
CA LEU A 33 -24.99 10.06 27.68
C LEU A 33 -23.52 10.39 28.01
N ARG A 34 -22.60 9.53 27.57
CA ARG A 34 -21.17 9.83 27.59
C ARG A 34 -20.65 9.75 26.16
N ALA A 35 -19.92 10.78 25.75
CA ALA A 35 -19.22 10.80 24.47
C ALA A 35 -17.73 10.96 24.71
N GLN A 36 -16.93 10.11 24.08
CA GLN A 36 -15.49 10.25 24.02
C GLN A 36 -15.11 10.61 22.58
N GLU A 37 -14.34 11.68 22.42
CA GLU A 37 -13.82 12.09 21.13
C GLU A 37 -12.30 11.86 21.08
N GLN A 38 -11.83 11.37 19.94
CA GLN A 38 -10.41 11.20 19.67
C GLN A 38 -10.10 11.67 18.26
N VAL A 39 -8.99 12.40 18.12
CA VAL A 39 -8.44 12.75 16.81
C VAL A 39 -7.62 11.58 16.30
N ILE A 40 -7.92 11.14 15.08
CA ILE A 40 -7.22 10.04 14.41
C ILE A 40 -6.55 10.63 13.15
N LEU A 41 -5.29 10.28 12.93
CA LEU A 41 -4.55 10.62 11.72
C LEU A 41 -4.38 9.35 10.88
N VAL A 42 -4.93 9.38 9.69
CA VAL A 42 -4.74 8.33 8.68
C VAL A 42 -3.69 8.83 7.71
N TYR A 43 -2.57 8.13 7.64
CA TYR A 43 -1.46 8.49 6.77
C TYR A 43 -1.64 7.87 5.38
N PRO A 44 -1.16 8.52 4.31
CA PRO A 44 -1.14 7.93 2.99
C PRO A 44 -0.23 6.71 2.95
N ASN A 45 -0.44 5.87 1.94
CA ASN A 45 0.48 4.78 1.67
C ASN A 45 1.87 5.38 1.36
N PRO A 46 2.92 5.04 2.12
CA PRO A 46 4.25 5.61 1.95
C PRO A 46 4.99 5.07 0.71
N VAL A 47 4.32 4.29 -0.14
CA VAL A 47 4.87 3.73 -1.38
C VAL A 47 4.15 4.35 -2.58
N SER A 48 4.91 5.03 -3.44
CA SER A 48 4.47 5.52 -4.73
C SER A 48 4.76 4.53 -5.85
N ARG A 49 3.86 4.48 -6.84
CA ARG A 49 3.90 3.55 -7.97
C ARG A 49 3.54 4.32 -9.23
N THR A 50 4.43 4.35 -10.20
CA THR A 50 4.22 5.05 -11.47
C THR A 50 4.47 4.09 -12.63
N PHE A 51 3.44 3.87 -13.44
CA PHE A 51 3.57 3.14 -14.70
C PHE A 51 3.87 4.11 -15.84
N ILE A 52 4.89 3.80 -16.62
CA ILE A 52 5.34 4.56 -17.79
C ILE A 52 5.20 3.66 -19.00
N GLN A 53 4.20 3.96 -19.83
CA GLN A 53 4.03 3.30 -21.10
C GLN A 53 5.14 3.70 -22.07
N SER A 54 5.74 2.70 -22.70
CA SER A 54 6.71 2.91 -23.77
C SER A 54 6.05 3.54 -25.00
N ARG A 55 6.79 4.41 -25.69
CA ARG A 55 6.40 5.02 -26.96
C ARG A 55 7.06 4.35 -28.17
N SER A 56 7.85 3.31 -27.95
CA SER A 56 8.60 2.62 -28.99
C SER A 56 8.44 1.11 -28.80
N PRO A 57 8.14 0.34 -29.85
CA PRO A 57 7.97 -1.12 -29.73
C PRO A 57 9.19 -1.82 -29.13
N GLU A 58 10.39 -1.31 -29.38
CA GLU A 58 11.64 -1.90 -28.91
C GLU A 58 11.98 -1.60 -27.45
N LYS A 59 11.22 -0.71 -26.78
CA LYS A 59 11.46 -0.32 -25.40
C LYS A 59 10.41 -0.94 -24.48
N PRO A 60 10.82 -1.51 -23.33
CA PRO A 60 9.89 -2.05 -22.36
C PRO A 60 9.07 -0.92 -21.72
N HIS A 61 7.89 -1.28 -21.22
CA HIS A 61 7.20 -0.43 -20.26
C HIS A 61 7.99 -0.37 -18.95
N GLN A 62 7.76 0.65 -18.13
CA GLN A 62 8.44 0.78 -16.84
C GLN A 62 7.45 0.91 -15.70
N LEU A 63 7.68 0.16 -14.64
CA LEU A 63 7.05 0.38 -13.35
C LEU A 63 8.10 0.94 -12.41
N VAL A 64 7.90 2.19 -11.99
CA VAL A 64 8.73 2.86 -11.01
C VAL A 64 8.05 2.75 -9.65
N VAL A 65 8.75 2.16 -8.69
CA VAL A 65 8.28 2.06 -7.30
C VAL A 65 9.26 2.81 -6.41
N SER A 66 8.73 3.67 -5.54
CA SER A 66 9.54 4.42 -4.57
C SER A 66 8.88 4.52 -3.21
N GLY A 67 9.68 4.36 -2.16
CA GLY A 67 9.29 4.61 -0.78
C GLY A 67 9.54 6.06 -0.38
N GLU A 68 8.68 6.59 0.48
CA GLU A 68 8.85 7.91 1.08
C GLU A 68 9.99 7.88 2.11
N GLN A 69 10.88 8.87 2.03
CA GLN A 69 12.03 8.98 2.92
C GLN A 69 11.59 9.21 4.37
N GLY A 70 12.11 8.41 5.29
CA GLY A 70 11.74 8.48 6.71
C GLY A 70 10.46 7.71 7.07
N MET A 71 9.74 7.18 6.08
CA MET A 71 8.62 6.26 6.29
C MET A 71 8.95 4.82 5.87
N ILE A 72 9.73 4.62 4.81
CA ILE A 72 10.19 3.29 4.41
C ILE A 72 11.67 3.11 4.78
N ALA A 73 12.02 1.93 5.28
CA ALA A 73 13.41 1.57 5.55
C ALA A 73 14.19 1.46 4.22
N PRO A 74 15.38 2.09 4.09
CA PRO A 74 16.24 1.91 2.93
C PRO A 74 16.54 0.42 2.68
N GLY A 75 16.63 0.01 1.42
CA GLY A 75 16.95 -1.39 1.09
C GLY A 75 15.79 -2.37 1.19
N SER A 76 14.63 -1.96 1.71
CA SER A 76 13.55 -2.89 2.06
C SER A 76 12.49 -3.12 0.99
N ILE A 77 12.54 -2.39 -0.13
CA ILE A 77 11.53 -2.49 -1.18
C ILE A 77 11.80 -3.67 -2.10
N ALA A 78 10.85 -4.59 -2.19
CA ALA A 78 10.80 -5.67 -3.16
C ALA A 78 9.47 -5.64 -3.93
N VAL A 79 9.53 -5.91 -5.23
CA VAL A 79 8.40 -5.80 -6.14
C VAL A 79 8.34 -7.06 -7.00
N ASN A 80 7.16 -7.63 -7.12
CA ASN A 80 6.85 -8.71 -8.06
C ASN A 80 5.65 -8.29 -8.89
N VAL A 81 5.74 -8.45 -10.21
CA VAL A 81 4.66 -8.15 -11.15
C VAL A 81 4.44 -9.35 -12.03
N GLU A 82 3.19 -9.78 -12.10
CA GLU A 82 2.69 -10.74 -13.06
C GLU A 82 2.04 -9.99 -14.23
N GLN A 83 2.40 -10.37 -15.45
CA GLN A 83 1.76 -9.93 -16.68
C GLN A 83 1.00 -11.10 -17.28
N ASN A 84 -0.28 -10.86 -17.61
CA ASN A 84 -1.09 -11.77 -18.39
C ASN A 84 -1.25 -11.21 -19.80
N ALA A 85 -0.82 -11.98 -20.80
CA ALA A 85 -0.95 -11.66 -22.21
C ALA A 85 -2.30 -12.16 -22.80
N PRO A 86 -2.74 -11.63 -23.95
CA PRO A 86 -4.03 -11.99 -24.56
C PRO A 86 -4.14 -13.45 -24.98
N ASP A 87 -3.01 -14.10 -25.25
CA ASP A 87 -2.91 -15.51 -25.60
C ASP A 87 -2.87 -16.45 -24.37
N GLY A 88 -2.94 -15.88 -23.16
CA GLY A 88 -2.87 -16.60 -21.90
C GLY A 88 -1.44 -16.84 -21.40
N PHE A 89 -0.41 -16.33 -22.09
CA PHE A 89 0.96 -16.43 -21.61
C PHE A 89 1.17 -15.51 -20.40
N ILE A 90 1.88 -16.02 -19.39
CA ILE A 90 2.15 -15.29 -18.15
C ILE A 90 3.64 -15.03 -18.01
N THR A 91 4.02 -13.77 -17.83
CA THR A 91 5.40 -13.37 -17.54
C THR A 91 5.51 -12.71 -16.17
N TYR A 92 6.69 -12.80 -15.57
CA TYR A 92 6.98 -12.23 -14.26
C TYR A 92 8.14 -11.24 -14.36
N SER A 93 7.98 -10.09 -13.74
CA SER A 93 9.02 -9.07 -13.58
C SER A 93 9.24 -8.81 -12.10
N GLN A 94 10.49 -8.93 -11.66
CA GLN A 94 10.86 -8.76 -10.26
C GLN A 94 11.95 -7.70 -10.13
N GLY A 95 11.91 -6.97 -9.03
CA GLY A 95 12.92 -5.97 -8.72
C GLY A 95 13.03 -5.76 -7.23
N GLN A 96 14.25 -5.52 -6.78
CA GLN A 96 14.54 -5.05 -5.43
C GLN A 96 15.31 -3.75 -5.53
N VAL A 97 15.18 -2.93 -4.50
CA VAL A 97 16.01 -1.75 -4.34
C VAL A 97 17.43 -2.13 -3.86
N SER A 98 18.43 -1.29 -4.15
CA SER A 98 19.76 -1.44 -3.57
C SER A 98 19.74 -1.22 -2.05
N GLN A 99 20.78 -1.65 -1.34
CA GLN A 99 20.86 -1.65 0.13
C GLN A 99 20.49 -0.30 0.78
N ASP A 100 20.88 0.83 0.18
CA ASP A 100 20.56 2.17 0.67
C ASP A 100 19.54 2.91 -0.21
N GLY A 101 18.99 2.22 -1.21
CA GLY A 101 18.08 2.84 -2.15
C GLY A 101 16.66 2.94 -1.61
N MET A 102 15.92 3.86 -2.19
CA MET A 102 14.49 4.09 -1.92
C MET A 102 13.61 3.90 -3.15
N LYS A 103 14.20 3.51 -4.28
CA LYS A 103 13.54 3.46 -5.59
C LYS A 103 14.05 2.29 -6.41
N THR A 104 13.13 1.56 -7.02
CA THR A 104 13.45 0.54 -8.03
C THR A 104 12.60 0.77 -9.28
N THR A 105 13.15 0.37 -10.43
CA THR A 105 12.47 0.47 -11.72
C THR A 105 12.47 -0.92 -12.33
N LEU A 106 11.28 -1.45 -12.58
CA LEU A 106 11.07 -2.72 -13.26
C LEU A 106 10.78 -2.43 -14.73
N ASN A 107 11.45 -3.18 -15.60
CA ASN A 107 11.06 -3.25 -17.00
C ASN A 107 9.95 -4.29 -17.14
N LEU A 108 8.86 -3.91 -17.79
CA LEU A 108 7.72 -4.78 -18.09
C LEU A 108 7.65 -4.98 -19.60
N ASP A 109 7.18 -6.15 -20.03
CA ASP A 109 7.15 -6.49 -21.44
C ASP A 109 6.23 -5.53 -22.21
N ASN A 110 6.64 -5.19 -23.43
CA ASN A 110 5.91 -4.35 -24.37
C ASN A 110 5.65 -5.16 -25.64
N ASP A 111 4.84 -6.20 -25.51
CA ASP A 111 4.58 -7.14 -26.59
C ASP A 111 3.71 -6.49 -27.69
N PRO A 112 4.10 -6.58 -28.98
CA PRO A 112 3.33 -6.03 -30.10
C PRO A 112 2.04 -6.80 -30.42
N VAL A 113 1.80 -7.97 -29.83
CA VAL A 113 0.58 -8.77 -30.07
C VAL A 113 -0.65 -7.98 -29.64
N LEU A 114 -1.62 -7.86 -30.54
CA LEU A 114 -2.85 -7.12 -30.28
C LEU A 114 -3.74 -7.88 -29.28
N GLY A 115 -4.19 -7.19 -28.24
CA GLY A 115 -5.18 -7.71 -27.31
C GLY A 115 -5.18 -6.98 -25.97
N LYS A 116 -5.86 -7.57 -24.99
CA LYS A 116 -5.94 -7.04 -23.62
C LYS A 116 -4.83 -7.65 -22.77
N TYR A 117 -3.89 -6.82 -22.34
CA TYR A 117 -2.90 -7.16 -21.33
C TYR A 117 -3.37 -6.72 -19.95
N SER A 118 -2.95 -7.43 -18.92
CA SER A 118 -3.12 -6.99 -17.53
C SER A 118 -1.87 -7.24 -16.71
N TRP A 119 -1.48 -6.25 -15.90
CA TRP A 119 -0.41 -6.37 -14.92
C TRP A 119 -0.99 -6.39 -13.51
N ARG A 120 -0.55 -7.34 -12.70
CA ARG A 120 -0.88 -7.45 -11.28
C ARG A 120 0.40 -7.50 -10.48
N GLY A 121 0.57 -6.59 -9.53
CA GLY A 121 1.81 -6.47 -8.77
C GLY A 121 1.61 -6.47 -7.26
N GLU A 122 2.59 -7.04 -6.57
CA GLU A 122 2.73 -6.99 -5.12
C GLU A 122 4.01 -6.23 -4.78
N ILE A 123 3.93 -5.35 -3.77
CA ILE A 123 5.06 -4.57 -3.28
C ILE A 123 5.19 -4.85 -1.80
N PHE A 124 6.38 -5.27 -1.39
CA PHE A 124 6.77 -5.45 -0.01
C PHE A 124 7.74 -4.33 0.36
N ALA A 125 7.52 -3.71 1.51
CA ALA A 125 8.39 -2.67 2.06
C ALA A 125 8.32 -2.71 3.58
N THR A 126 9.43 -2.42 4.24
CA THR A 126 9.47 -2.32 5.70
C THR A 126 9.19 -0.89 6.11
N ASP A 127 8.11 -0.68 6.87
CA ASP A 127 7.76 0.61 7.43
C ASP A 127 8.70 0.95 8.62
N PHE A 128 9.29 2.14 8.56
CA PHE A 128 10.12 2.72 9.61
C PHE A 128 9.28 3.11 10.85
N ALA A 129 7.98 3.37 10.67
CA ALA A 129 7.06 3.76 11.73
C ALA A 129 6.63 2.60 12.65
N THR A 130 7.05 1.35 12.41
CA THR A 130 6.76 0.21 13.30
C THR A 130 7.47 0.28 14.68
N GLN A 131 8.22 1.34 14.97
CA GLN A 131 8.59 1.74 16.33
C GLN A 131 7.51 2.57 17.07
N ARG A 132 6.37 2.86 16.44
CA ARG A 132 5.25 3.54 17.11
C ARG A 132 4.52 2.52 17.99
N ALA A 133 4.32 2.86 19.27
CA ALA A 133 3.50 2.06 20.15
C ALA A 133 2.09 1.94 19.57
N LEU A 134 1.56 0.71 19.53
CA LEU A 134 0.14 0.43 19.31
C LEU A 134 -0.70 1.07 20.42
#